data_AF-A0A919CMS7-F1
#
_entry.id   AF-A0A919CMS7-F1
#
_cell.length_a   1.000
_cell.length_b   1.000
_cell.length_c   1.000
_cell.angle_alpha   90.00
_cell.angle_beta   90.00
_cell.angle_gamma   90.00
#
_symmetry.space_group_name_H-M   'P 1'
#
loop_
_entity.id
_entity.type
_entity.pdbx_description
1 polymer ?
#
loop_
_entity_poly.entity_id
_entity_poly.type
_entity_poly.pdbx_seq_one_letter_code
_entity_poly.pdbx_strand_id
1 'polypeptide(L)'
;MEAIISSVPGTFTITVVGSLASVLSLLIAQPSWKSRFIHVAYTSAVVMIMVVLSVHYVELENQLADANRKLAYLQNTRDQASSLLKTIPDSYRPTSTGDNRGTVLKGLAFLESHKDELPDMYEIVKRLAESLGLFASTKPYFEGGREQGESLADAASAVRDLIEGLAAGAK
;
A
#
# COMPACT_ATOMS: atom_id res chain seq x y z
N MET A 1 21.18 -11.10 5.79
CA MET A 1 19.94 -11.32 5.01
C MET A 1 19.37 -12.65 5.52
N GLU A 2 18.76 -12.60 6.71
CA GLU A 2 18.24 -13.79 7.37
C GLU A 2 16.87 -14.12 6.78
N ALA A 3 16.72 -15.38 6.38
CA ALA A 3 15.46 -15.92 5.91
C ALA A 3 14.44 -15.88 7.05
N ILE A 4 13.39 -15.07 6.90
CA ILE A 4 12.19 -15.18 7.73
C ILE A 4 11.51 -16.48 7.31
N ILE A 5 11.67 -17.47 8.18
CA ILE A 5 11.19 -18.83 8.03
C ILE A 5 9.68 -18.80 7.86
N SER A 6 9.23 -19.09 6.64
CA SER A 6 7.85 -19.48 6.33
C SER A 6 7.60 -20.87 6.94
N SER A 7 7.23 -20.95 8.21
CA SER A 7 6.84 -22.24 8.82
C SER A 7 5.68 -22.14 9.79
N VAL A 8 4.66 -21.34 9.47
CA VAL A 8 3.36 -21.35 10.17
C VAL A 8 2.57 -22.67 9.97
N PRO A 9 2.66 -23.39 8.82
CA PRO A 9 1.91 -24.64 8.65
C PRO A 9 2.44 -25.78 9.54
N GLY A 10 3.76 -25.82 9.76
CA GLY A 10 4.42 -26.91 10.48
C GLY A 10 4.15 -26.87 11.97
N THR A 11 4.26 -25.71 12.60
CA THR A 11 4.01 -25.52 14.04
C THR A 11 2.54 -25.76 14.39
N PHE A 12 1.60 -25.23 13.60
CA PHE A 12 0.17 -25.47 13.81
C PHE A 12 -0.18 -26.96 13.75
N THR A 13 0.35 -27.68 12.75
CA THR A 13 0.13 -29.13 12.62
C THR A 13 0.72 -29.90 13.81
N ILE A 14 1.89 -29.52 14.29
CA ILE A 14 2.53 -30.14 15.47
C ILE A 14 1.72 -29.88 16.75
N THR A 15 1.18 -28.66 16.94
CA THR A 15 0.37 -28.32 18.13
C THR A 15 -0.98 -29.04 18.12
N VAL A 16 -1.64 -29.15 16.97
CA VAL A 16 -2.92 -29.87 16.82
C VAL A 16 -2.72 -31.38 16.97
N VAL A 17 -1.70 -31.96 16.34
CA VAL A 17 -1.40 -33.40 16.46
C VAL A 17 -0.93 -33.75 17.88
N GLY A 18 -0.09 -32.92 18.49
CA GLY A 18 0.38 -33.11 19.87
C GLY A 18 -0.74 -33.03 20.91
N SER A 19 -1.67 -32.09 20.75
CA SER A 19 -2.85 -32.00 21.63
C SER A 19 -3.78 -33.20 21.46
N LEU A 20 -4.06 -33.63 20.22
CA LEU A 20 -4.84 -34.86 19.96
C LEU A 20 -4.18 -36.12 20.52
N ALA A 21 -2.86 -36.26 20.40
CA ALA A 21 -2.12 -37.40 20.95
C ALA A 21 -2.18 -37.45 22.49
N SER A 22 -2.10 -36.30 23.16
CA SER A 22 -2.24 -36.21 24.62
C SER A 22 -3.63 -36.64 25.10
N VAL A 23 -4.67 -36.26 24.37
CA VAL A 23 -6.07 -36.62 24.65
C VAL A 23 -6.33 -38.11 24.46
N LEU A 24 -5.79 -38.70 23.38
CA LEU A 24 -5.90 -40.14 23.11
C LEU A 24 -5.20 -40.97 24.19
N SER A 25 -4.04 -40.52 24.68
CA SER A 25 -3.32 -41.16 25.78
C SER A 25 -4.15 -41.21 27.08
N LEU A 26 -4.87 -40.13 27.40
CA LEU A 26 -5.74 -40.05 28.59
C LEU A 26 -7.01 -40.92 28.48
N LEU A 27 -7.57 -41.11 27.28
CA LEU A 27 -8.78 -41.90 27.07
C LEU A 27 -8.56 -43.42 27.21
N ILE A 28 -7.35 -43.89 26.92
CA ILE A 28 -6.97 -45.32 27.06
C ILE A 28 -6.92 -45.74 28.54
N ALA A 29 -6.67 -44.81 29.47
CA ALA A 29 -6.42 -45.11 30.88
C ALA A 29 -7.68 -45.24 31.77
N GLN A 30 -8.88 -44.89 31.30
CA GLN A 30 -10.09 -44.81 32.15
C GLN A 30 -11.08 -45.98 31.92
N PRO A 31 -11.53 -46.69 32.97
CA PRO A 31 -12.36 -47.90 32.82
C PRO A 31 -13.88 -47.64 32.66
N SER A 32 -14.39 -46.44 32.94
CA SER A 32 -15.84 -46.16 32.89
C SER A 32 -16.27 -45.33 31.68
N TRP A 33 -17.36 -45.74 31.02
CA TRP A 33 -17.88 -45.09 29.81
C TRP A 33 -18.33 -43.64 30.03
N LYS A 34 -18.91 -43.33 31.20
CA LYS A 34 -19.35 -41.97 31.56
C LYS A 34 -18.17 -41.00 31.67
N SER A 35 -17.07 -41.43 32.29
CA SER A 35 -15.85 -40.63 32.42
C SER A 35 -15.20 -40.35 31.06
N ARG A 36 -15.15 -41.37 30.18
CA ARG A 36 -14.65 -41.21 28.81
C ARG A 36 -15.41 -40.14 28.04
N PHE A 37 -16.74 -40.12 28.15
CA PHE A 37 -17.56 -39.13 27.43
C PHE A 37 -17.31 -37.69 27.93
N ILE A 38 -17.20 -37.49 29.25
CA ILE A 38 -16.89 -36.18 29.84
C ILE A 38 -15.51 -35.70 29.38
N HIS A 39 -14.52 -36.59 29.37
CA HIS A 39 -13.18 -36.25 28.90
C HIS A 39 -13.13 -35.93 27.41
N VAL A 40 -13.83 -36.69 26.56
CA VAL A 40 -13.95 -36.39 25.12
C VAL A 40 -14.57 -35.01 24.93
N ALA A 41 -15.67 -34.72 25.62
CA ALA A 41 -16.34 -33.43 25.52
C ALA A 41 -15.41 -32.27 25.94
N TYR A 42 -14.77 -32.39 27.10
CA TYR A 42 -13.83 -31.37 27.59
C TYR A 42 -12.66 -31.15 26.63
N THR A 43 -12.04 -32.23 26.16
CA THR A 43 -10.88 -32.14 25.27
C THR A 43 -11.25 -31.60 23.90
N SER A 44 -12.42 -31.96 23.36
CA SER A 44 -12.95 -31.36 22.14
C SER A 44 -13.16 -29.85 22.29
N ALA A 45 -13.66 -29.38 23.44
CA ALA A 45 -13.84 -27.97 23.70
C ALA A 45 -12.50 -27.22 23.77
N VAL A 46 -11.50 -27.78 24.45
CA VAL A 46 -10.16 -27.19 24.52
C VAL A 46 -9.50 -27.12 23.14
N VAL A 47 -9.57 -28.19 22.35
CA VAL A 47 -9.03 -28.22 20.98
C VAL A 47 -9.75 -27.19 20.11
N MET A 48 -11.08 -27.08 20.22
CA MET A 48 -11.84 -26.09 19.47
C MET A 48 -11.41 -24.66 19.81
N ILE A 49 -11.24 -24.34 21.10
CA ILE A 49 -10.74 -23.03 21.53
C ILE A 49 -9.34 -22.77 20.96
N MET A 50 -8.43 -23.75 21.02
CA MET A 50 -7.09 -23.61 20.44
C MET A 50 -7.14 -23.36 18.94
N VAL A 51 -7.96 -24.10 18.19
CA VAL A 51 -8.11 -23.91 16.74
C VAL A 51 -8.63 -22.50 16.43
N VAL A 52 -9.66 -22.03 17.15
CA VAL A 52 -10.20 -20.67 16.97
C VAL A 52 -9.12 -19.61 17.23
N LEU A 53 -8.37 -19.75 18.33
CA LEU A 53 -7.29 -18.82 18.67
C LEU A 53 -6.16 -18.84 17.62
N SER A 54 -5.79 -20.01 17.11
CA SER A 54 -4.76 -20.13 16.08
C SER A 54 -5.20 -19.51 14.75
N VAL A 55 -6.44 -19.75 14.31
CA VAL A 55 -6.97 -19.12 13.09
C VAL A 55 -6.99 -17.60 13.25
N HIS A 56 -7.42 -17.10 14.40
CA HIS A 56 -7.41 -15.67 14.68
C HIS A 56 -5.99 -15.07 14.70
N TYR A 57 -5.02 -15.80 15.25
CA TYR A 57 -3.62 -15.37 15.27
C TYR A 57 -3.03 -15.25 13.86
N VAL A 58 -3.27 -16.24 12.99
CA VAL A 58 -2.80 -16.21 11.59
C VAL A 58 -3.42 -15.03 10.84
N GLU A 59 -4.71 -14.77 11.04
CA GLU A 59 -5.39 -13.62 10.45
C GLU A 59 -4.75 -12.29 10.90
N LEU A 60 -4.46 -12.17 12.20
CA LEU A 60 -3.82 -10.97 12.74
C LEU A 60 -2.39 -10.76 12.21
N GLU A 61 -1.63 -11.85 12.04
CA GLU A 61 -0.30 -11.81 11.44
C GLU A 61 -0.36 -11.37 9.96
N ASN A 62 -1.33 -11.87 9.19
CA ASN A 62 -1.55 -11.47 7.80
C ASN A 62 -1.92 -9.97 7.70
N GLN A 63 -2.83 -9.51 8.55
CA GLN A 63 -3.20 -8.08 8.59
C GLN A 63 -2.02 -7.18 8.94
N LEU A 64 -1.17 -7.61 9.88
CA LEU A 64 0.04 -6.88 10.26
C LEU A 64 1.06 -6.86 9.12
N ALA A 65 1.24 -7.98 8.42
CA ALA A 65 2.10 -8.07 7.25
C ALA A 65 1.63 -7.13 6.12
N ASP A 66 0.33 -7.10 5.85
CA ASP A 66 -0.26 -6.21 4.84
C ASP A 66 -0.15 -4.73 5.23
N ALA A 67 -0.37 -4.39 6.50
CA ALA A 67 -0.18 -3.04 7.01
C ALA A 67 1.27 -2.58 6.85
N ASN A 68 2.24 -3.44 7.17
CA ASN A 68 3.67 -3.14 7.00
C ASN A 68 4.06 -2.97 5.52
N ARG A 69 3.51 -3.78 4.61
CA ARG A 69 3.72 -3.61 3.17
C ARG A 69 3.19 -2.27 2.68
N LYS A 70 1.98 -1.89 3.10
CA LYS A 70 1.40 -0.58 2.78
C LYS A 70 2.26 0.57 3.31
N LEU A 71 2.74 0.46 4.55
CA LEU A 71 3.60 1.46 5.15
C LEU A 71 4.93 1.60 4.40
N ALA A 72 5.58 0.48 4.05
CA ALA A 72 6.81 0.49 3.27
C ALA A 72 6.60 1.10 1.87
N TYR A 73 5.47 0.79 1.22
CA TYR A 73 5.11 1.39 -0.06
C TYR A 73 4.93 2.91 0.05
N LEU A 74 4.19 3.40 1.07
CA LEU A 74 3.99 4.83 1.29
C LEU A 74 5.30 5.56 1.58
N GLN A 75 6.20 4.94 2.36
CA GLN A 75 7.54 5.47 2.61
C GLN A 75 8.36 5.58 1.33
N ASN A 76 8.39 4.53 0.50
CA ASN A 76 9.08 4.56 -0.79
C ASN A 76 8.50 5.64 -1.72
N THR A 77 7.17 5.74 -1.79
CA THR A 77 6.47 6.77 -2.58
C THR A 77 6.86 8.18 -2.12
N ARG A 78 6.92 8.39 -0.79
CA ARG A 78 7.35 9.64 -0.17
C ARG A 78 8.80 9.98 -0.51
N ASP A 79 9.70 9.01 -0.46
CA ASP A 79 11.12 9.21 -0.77
C ASP A 79 11.33 9.53 -2.25
N GLN A 80 10.58 8.87 -3.14
CA GLN A 80 10.59 9.17 -4.57
C GLN A 80 9.99 10.55 -4.87
N ALA A 81 8.87 10.93 -4.24
CA ALA A 81 8.30 12.26 -4.35
C ALA A 81 9.29 13.34 -3.87
N SER A 82 9.94 13.11 -2.73
CA SER A 82 10.99 14.00 -2.19
C SER A 82 12.18 14.13 -3.13
N SER A 83 12.57 13.04 -3.79
CA SER A 83 13.64 13.04 -4.79
C SER A 83 13.23 13.78 -6.07
N LEU A 84 11.98 13.62 -6.50
CA LEU A 84 11.41 14.29 -7.66
C LEU A 84 11.38 15.82 -7.46
N LEU A 85 10.99 16.30 -6.28
CA LEU A 85 10.95 17.72 -5.93
C LEU A 85 12.31 18.40 -6.11
N LYS A 86 13.42 17.71 -5.82
CA LYS A 86 14.77 18.25 -6.04
C LYS A 86 15.08 18.53 -7.51
N THR A 87 14.31 17.95 -8.43
CA THR A 87 14.45 18.13 -9.89
C THR A 87 13.45 19.12 -10.48
N ILE A 88 12.50 19.59 -9.66
CA ILE A 88 11.44 20.51 -10.04
C ILE A 88 11.85 21.92 -9.57
N PRO A 89 11.72 22.97 -10.39
CA PRO A 89 12.04 24.34 -9.97
C PRO A 89 11.18 24.82 -8.79
N ASP A 90 11.78 25.58 -7.88
CA ASP A 90 11.06 26.16 -6.72
C ASP A 90 10.18 27.37 -7.07
N SER A 91 10.34 27.92 -8.29
CA SER A 91 9.54 29.07 -8.73
C SER A 91 9.09 28.89 -10.17
N TYR A 92 7.82 29.20 -10.42
CA TYR A 92 7.21 29.13 -11.74
C TYR A 92 7.07 30.52 -12.34
N ARG A 93 7.55 30.66 -13.57
CA ARG A 93 7.43 31.90 -14.33
C ARG A 93 6.60 31.63 -15.57
N PRO A 94 5.63 32.49 -15.92
CA PRO A 94 4.85 32.34 -17.15
C PRO A 94 5.72 32.27 -18.42
N THR A 95 6.91 32.91 -18.38
CA THR A 95 7.88 32.93 -19.48
C THR A 95 8.70 31.65 -19.60
N SER A 96 8.69 30.74 -18.62
CA SER A 96 9.39 29.45 -18.70
C SER A 96 8.41 28.31 -19.04
N THR A 97 7.75 28.44 -20.18
CA THR A 97 6.73 27.48 -20.65
C THR A 97 7.27 26.05 -20.76
N GLY A 98 8.55 25.89 -21.12
CA GLY A 98 9.23 24.59 -21.19
C GLY A 98 9.41 23.93 -19.84
N ASP A 99 9.88 24.68 -18.83
CA ASP A 99 10.06 24.17 -17.47
C ASP A 99 8.71 23.83 -16.83
N ASN A 100 7.71 24.71 -16.97
CA ASN A 100 6.37 24.50 -16.43
C ASN A 100 5.75 23.22 -17.03
N ARG A 101 5.85 23.04 -18.36
CA ARG A 101 5.40 21.81 -19.03
C ARG A 101 6.18 20.59 -18.56
N GLY A 102 7.51 20.72 -18.41
CA GLY A 102 8.36 19.67 -17.89
C GLY A 102 7.95 19.21 -16.49
N THR A 103 7.62 20.14 -15.59
CA THR A 103 7.11 19.83 -14.25
C THR A 103 5.80 19.06 -14.32
N VAL A 104 4.81 19.53 -15.09
CA VAL A 104 3.51 18.86 -15.19
C VAL A 104 3.68 17.44 -15.75
N LEU A 105 4.53 17.26 -16.77
CA LEU A 105 4.80 15.94 -17.34
C LEU A 105 5.55 15.02 -16.38
N LYS A 106 6.53 15.53 -15.64
CA LYS A 106 7.24 14.77 -14.60
C LYS A 106 6.31 14.31 -13.49
N GLY A 107 5.44 15.20 -13.01
CA GLY A 107 4.44 14.87 -12.00
C GLY A 107 3.43 13.84 -12.51
N LEU A 108 2.98 13.99 -13.76
CA LEU A 108 2.10 12.99 -14.37
C LEU A 108 2.78 11.62 -14.50
N ALA A 109 4.02 11.56 -14.97
CA ALA A 109 4.77 10.30 -15.11
C ALA A 109 4.99 9.62 -13.74
N PHE A 110 5.27 10.42 -12.70
CA PHE A 110 5.37 9.91 -11.33
C PHE A 110 4.05 9.35 -10.81
N LEU A 111 2.94 10.03 -11.07
CA LEU A 111 1.61 9.53 -10.68
C LEU A 111 1.19 8.31 -11.49
N GLU A 112 1.60 8.22 -12.76
CA GLU A 112 1.35 7.06 -13.60
C GLU A 112 2.03 5.80 -13.07
N SER A 113 3.27 5.93 -12.56
CA SER A 113 3.98 4.80 -11.96
C SER A 113 3.41 4.34 -10.61
N HIS A 114 2.51 5.12 -10.01
CA HIS A 114 1.83 4.84 -8.74
C HIS A 114 0.30 4.86 -8.89
N LYS A 115 -0.22 4.66 -10.11
CA LYS A 115 -1.64 4.83 -10.42
C LYS A 115 -2.56 3.84 -9.70
N ASP A 116 -2.04 2.67 -9.34
CA ASP A 116 -2.84 1.62 -8.71
C ASP A 116 -3.21 2.02 -7.27
N GLU A 117 -2.36 2.82 -6.62
CA GLU A 117 -2.56 3.33 -5.26
C GLU A 117 -3.00 4.79 -5.21
N LEU A 118 -2.72 5.58 -6.25
CA LEU A 118 -3.08 6.99 -6.36
C LEU A 118 -3.94 7.30 -7.61
N PRO A 119 -5.03 6.55 -7.90
CA PRO A 119 -5.77 6.65 -9.15
C PRO A 119 -6.40 8.03 -9.34
N ASP A 120 -6.96 8.61 -8.27
CA ASP A 120 -7.66 9.89 -8.33
C ASP A 120 -6.69 11.04 -8.64
N MET A 121 -5.50 11.03 -8.02
CA MET A 121 -4.47 12.03 -8.27
C MET A 121 -3.95 11.94 -9.70
N TYR A 122 -3.70 10.73 -10.19
CA TYR A 122 -3.32 10.51 -11.58
C TYR A 122 -4.38 11.07 -12.54
N GLU A 123 -5.65 10.75 -12.34
CA GLU A 123 -6.74 11.23 -13.21
C GLU A 123 -6.91 12.75 -13.17
N ILE A 124 -6.78 13.38 -12.00
CA ILE A 124 -6.82 14.85 -11.87
C ILE A 124 -5.69 15.49 -12.68
N VAL A 125 -4.45 15.04 -12.48
CA VAL A 125 -3.28 15.62 -13.16
C VAL A 125 -3.29 15.31 -14.65
N LYS A 126 -3.78 14.14 -15.06
CA LYS A 126 -3.97 13.78 -16.47
C LYS A 126 -4.97 14.71 -17.16
N ARG A 127 -6.15 14.94 -16.55
CA ARG A 127 -7.15 15.87 -17.09
C ARG A 127 -6.62 17.29 -17.19
N LEU A 128 -5.82 17.72 -16.21
CA LEU A 128 -5.12 19.01 -16.24
C LEU A 128 -4.12 19.08 -17.41
N ALA A 129 -3.33 18.04 -17.62
CA ALA A 129 -2.39 17.97 -18.75
C ALA A 129 -3.11 17.97 -20.11
N GLU A 130 -4.25 17.28 -20.22
CA GLU A 130 -5.09 17.24 -21.42
C GLU A 130 -5.70 18.60 -21.73
N SER A 131 -6.26 19.29 -20.73
CA SER A 131 -6.88 20.62 -20.91
C SER A 131 -5.88 21.69 -21.35
N LEU A 132 -4.64 21.58 -20.89
CA LEU A 132 -3.51 22.43 -21.30
C LEU A 132 -2.96 22.06 -22.68
N GLY A 133 -3.45 20.98 -23.29
CA GLY A 133 -3.02 20.50 -24.60
C GLY A 133 -1.58 19.96 -24.59
N LEU A 134 -1.10 19.44 -23.46
CA LEU A 134 0.28 18.96 -23.34
C LEU A 134 0.60 17.75 -24.23
N PHE A 135 -0.42 17.05 -24.73
CA PHE A 135 -0.29 15.93 -25.65
C PHE A 135 -0.50 16.31 -27.13
N ALA A 136 -0.97 17.53 -27.40
CA ALA A 136 -1.18 17.97 -28.77
C ALA A 136 0.18 18.31 -29.41
N SER A 137 0.49 17.67 -30.53
CA SER A 137 1.69 17.89 -31.34
C SER A 137 1.67 19.21 -32.13
N THR A 138 0.54 19.91 -32.17
CA THR A 138 0.30 21.02 -33.10
C THR A 138 -0.68 22.05 -32.50
N LYS A 139 -0.20 22.94 -31.62
CA LYS A 139 -0.82 24.27 -31.47
C LYS A 139 0.23 25.32 -31.82
N PRO A 140 -0.06 26.24 -32.76
CA PRO A 140 0.88 27.29 -33.13
C PRO A 140 1.14 28.19 -31.90
N TYR A 141 2.41 28.38 -31.59
CA TYR A 141 2.95 28.99 -30.37
C TYR A 141 2.58 30.48 -30.14
N PHE A 142 1.68 31.09 -30.91
CA PHE A 142 1.74 32.55 -31.13
C PHE A 142 0.45 33.38 -30.99
N GLU A 143 -0.74 32.84 -30.70
CA GLU A 143 -1.94 33.69 -30.56
C GLU A 143 -2.47 33.89 -29.13
N GLY A 144 -1.79 33.37 -28.09
CA GLY A 144 -2.21 33.55 -26.68
C GLY A 144 -1.10 33.32 -25.65
N GLY A 145 0.17 33.50 -26.03
CA GLY A 145 1.34 32.97 -25.30
C GLY A 145 1.49 33.41 -23.83
N ARG A 146 0.91 34.55 -23.42
CA ARG A 146 0.91 34.96 -22.01
C ARG A 146 -0.11 34.20 -21.16
N GLU A 147 -1.35 34.11 -21.61
CA GLU A 147 -2.44 33.46 -20.87
C GLU A 147 -2.21 31.94 -20.78
N GLN A 148 -1.69 31.35 -21.86
CA GLN A 148 -1.27 29.95 -21.86
C GLN A 148 -0.04 29.71 -20.97
N GLY A 149 0.90 30.66 -20.93
CA GLY A 149 2.07 30.61 -20.05
C GLY A 149 1.71 30.71 -18.56
N GLU A 150 0.76 31.58 -18.22
CA GLU A 150 0.20 31.73 -16.86
C GLU A 150 -0.53 30.45 -16.44
N SER A 151 -1.43 29.92 -17.28
CA SER A 151 -2.15 28.67 -17.01
C SER A 151 -1.21 27.48 -16.80
N LEU A 152 -0.09 27.42 -17.54
CA LEU A 152 0.93 26.39 -17.35
C LEU A 152 1.75 26.58 -16.07
N ALA A 153 2.05 27.82 -15.68
CA ALA A 153 2.73 28.12 -14.43
C ALA A 153 1.87 27.70 -13.22
N ASP A 154 0.58 28.01 -13.26
CA ASP A 154 -0.37 27.62 -12.20
C ASP A 154 -0.50 26.09 -12.11
N ALA A 155 -0.60 25.41 -13.26
CA ALA A 155 -0.63 23.95 -13.30
C ALA A 155 0.66 23.31 -12.77
N ALA A 156 1.82 23.87 -13.12
CA ALA A 156 3.11 23.41 -12.61
C ALA A 156 3.23 23.62 -11.09
N SER A 157 2.72 24.74 -10.57
CA SER A 157 2.63 24.99 -9.13
C SER A 157 1.72 23.98 -8.44
N ALA A 158 0.51 23.77 -8.96
CA ALA A 158 -0.44 22.82 -8.37
C ALA A 158 0.11 21.38 -8.34
N VAL A 159 0.79 20.96 -9.41
CA VAL A 159 1.45 19.64 -9.47
C VAL A 159 2.59 19.55 -8.47
N ARG A 160 3.39 20.61 -8.31
CA ARG A 160 4.45 20.66 -7.30
C ARG A 160 3.89 20.55 -5.89
N ASP A 161 2.85 21.32 -5.58
CA ASP A 161 2.22 21.32 -4.25
C ASP A 161 1.61 19.96 -3.92
N LEU A 162 1.04 19.28 -4.93
CA LEU A 162 0.57 17.90 -4.79
C LEU A 162 1.72 16.94 -4.46
N ILE A 163 2.84 17.02 -5.18
CA ILE A 163 4.02 16.19 -4.91
C ILE A 163 4.63 16.54 -3.54
N GLU A 164 4.63 17.81 -3.12
CA GLU A 164 5.01 18.22 -1.77
C GLU A 164 4.12 17.62 -0.70
N GLY A 165 2.81 17.57 -0.92
CA GLY A 165 1.88 16.87 -0.03
C GLY A 165 2.23 15.39 0.12
N LEU A 166 2.57 14.72 -0.99
CA LEU A 166 3.01 13.31 -0.97
C LEU A 166 4.35 13.13 -0.26
N ALA A 167 5.29 14.06 -0.46
CA ALA A 167 6.61 14.05 0.18
C ALA A 167 6.57 14.39 1.68
N ALA A 168 5.62 15.22 2.11
CA ALA A 168 5.40 15.53 3.53
C ALA A 168 4.69 14.38 4.26
N GLY A 169 3.93 13.57 3.51
CA GLY A 169 2.98 12.59 4.04
C GLY A 169 1.66 13.29 4.38
N ALA A 170 0.54 12.67 3.97
CA ALA A 170 -0.78 13.09 4.45
C ALA A 170 -0.76 13.04 5.99
N LYS A 171 -0.93 14.20 6.63
CA LYS A 171 -1.05 14.31 8.09
C LYS A 171 -2.36 13.73 8.57
#